data_AF-A0A0C1J2F4-F1
#
_entry.id   AF-A0A0C1J2F4-F1
#
_cell.length_a   1.000
_cell.length_b   1.000
_cell.length_c   1.000
_cell.angle_alpha   90.00
_cell.angle_beta   90.00
_cell.angle_gamma   90.00
#
_symmetry.space_group_name_H-M   'P 1'
#
loop_
_entity.id
_entity.type
_entity.pdbx_description
1 polymer ?
#
loop_
_entity_poly.entity_id
_entity_poly.type
_entity_poly.pdbx_seq_one_letter_code
_entity_poly.pdbx_strand_id
1 'polypeptide(L)'
;MPTQTNFTAETKTPTPEFPLISDNLLREFSTPKPNWTTGDFTEGERAMLATALPEICRELLKAREVSAARRQHNEAGKSGARIARARHILKSTGFSQKRVRIACQTLLELSSCPNDRLAAHQVLKQMRGDE
;
A
#
# COMPACT_ATOMS: atom_id res chain seq x y z
N MET A 1 23.02 -32.10 -44.75
CA MET A 1 21.93 -31.25 -44.18
C MET A 1 21.05 -32.15 -43.33
N PRO A 2 20.71 -31.86 -42.06
CA PRO A 2 21.03 -30.68 -41.24
C PRO A 2 21.92 -30.99 -40.01
N THR A 3 22.69 -29.99 -39.60
CA THR A 3 23.43 -29.93 -38.34
C THR A 3 22.49 -29.42 -37.25
N GLN A 4 22.25 -30.19 -36.19
CA GLN A 4 21.49 -29.73 -35.04
C GLN A 4 22.38 -28.84 -34.16
N THR A 5 22.08 -27.55 -34.13
CA THR A 5 22.60 -26.60 -33.14
C THR A 5 21.76 -26.69 -31.88
N ASN A 6 22.28 -27.34 -30.84
CA ASN A 6 21.71 -27.26 -29.50
C ASN A 6 21.94 -25.86 -28.94
N PHE A 7 20.91 -25.02 -28.95
CA PHE A 7 20.83 -23.83 -28.12
C PHE A 7 20.57 -24.27 -26.68
N THR A 8 21.62 -24.37 -25.88
CA THR A 8 21.50 -24.47 -24.43
C THR A 8 20.96 -23.13 -23.95
N ALA A 9 19.68 -23.10 -23.61
CA ALA A 9 19.08 -21.96 -22.92
C ALA A 9 19.77 -21.84 -21.56
N GLU A 10 20.68 -20.87 -21.43
CA GLU A 10 21.20 -20.45 -20.14
C GLU A 10 20.02 -19.92 -19.32
N THR A 11 19.54 -20.76 -18.41
CA THR A 11 18.64 -20.34 -17.33
C THR A 11 19.40 -19.35 -16.46
N LYS A 12 19.27 -18.06 -16.80
CA LYS A 12 19.69 -16.94 -15.96
C LYS A 12 18.91 -17.03 -14.65
N THR A 13 19.50 -17.69 -13.66
CA THR A 13 19.01 -17.71 -12.28
C THR A 13 18.80 -16.28 -11.82
N PRO A 14 17.64 -15.92 -11.24
CA PRO A 14 17.43 -14.60 -10.69
C PRO A 14 18.43 -14.42 -9.55
N THR A 15 19.49 -13.66 -9.81
CA THR A 15 20.35 -13.11 -8.77
C THR A 15 19.44 -12.45 -7.73
N PRO A 16 19.66 -12.64 -6.43
CA PRO A 16 18.96 -11.87 -5.42
C PRO A 16 19.18 -10.39 -5.77
N GLU A 17 18.13 -9.71 -6.23
CA GLU A 17 18.14 -8.26 -6.48
C GLU A 17 18.28 -7.59 -5.12
N PHE A 18 19.50 -7.55 -4.60
CA PHE A 18 19.84 -6.59 -3.58
C PHE A 18 19.56 -5.21 -4.19
N PRO A 19 18.76 -4.36 -3.53
CA PRO A 19 18.48 -3.05 -4.07
C PRO A 19 19.83 -2.34 -4.26
N LEU A 20 20.10 -1.89 -5.49
CA LEU A 20 21.31 -1.14 -5.86
C LEU A 20 21.49 0.11 -4.99
N ILE A 21 20.40 0.59 -4.40
CA ILE A 21 20.32 1.81 -3.62
C ILE A 21 19.70 1.48 -2.28
N SER A 22 20.39 1.86 -1.20
CA SER A 22 19.86 1.68 0.15
C SER A 22 18.61 2.55 0.41
N ASP A 23 17.71 2.08 1.28
CA ASP A 23 16.52 2.82 1.69
C ASP A 23 16.85 4.21 2.27
N ASN A 24 18.00 4.34 2.94
CA ASN A 24 18.47 5.63 3.46
C ASN A 24 18.81 6.60 2.33
N LEU A 25 19.49 6.11 1.29
CA LEU A 25 19.84 6.92 0.14
C LEU A 25 18.59 7.32 -0.66
N LEU A 26 17.63 6.39 -0.85
CA LEU A 26 16.33 6.71 -1.46
C LEU A 26 15.56 7.79 -0.67
N ARG A 27 15.59 7.71 0.67
CA ARG A 27 14.96 8.73 1.54
C ARG A 27 15.63 10.09 1.35
N GLU A 28 16.94 10.12 1.21
CA GLU A 28 17.69 11.35 1.00
C GLU A 28 17.40 11.98 -0.37
N PHE A 29 17.34 11.18 -1.44
CA PHE A 29 16.91 11.62 -2.77
C PHE A 29 15.46 12.14 -2.80
N SER A 30 14.60 11.71 -1.87
CA SER A 30 13.23 12.22 -1.75
C SER A 30 13.13 13.60 -1.10
N THR A 31 14.24 14.15 -0.58
CA THR A 31 14.25 15.47 0.06
C THR A 31 14.37 16.61 -0.97
N PRO A 32 13.67 17.76 -0.78
CA PRO A 32 13.64 18.83 -1.80
C PRO A 32 14.98 19.52 -2.07
N LYS A 33 15.91 19.50 -1.10
CA LYS A 33 17.26 20.08 -1.19
C LYS A 33 18.23 19.25 -0.33
N PRO A 34 18.76 18.13 -0.85
CA PRO A 34 19.77 17.36 -0.14
C PRO A 34 21.08 18.14 -0.04
N ASN A 35 21.73 18.13 1.11
CA ASN A 35 22.96 18.93 1.36
C ASN A 35 24.14 18.55 0.45
N TRP A 36 24.14 17.36 -0.15
CA TRP A 36 25.17 16.90 -1.11
C TRP A 36 24.90 17.33 -2.56
N THR A 37 23.72 17.88 -2.86
CA THR A 37 23.44 18.48 -4.19
C THR A 37 24.03 19.88 -4.34
N THR A 38 24.46 20.47 -3.23
CA THR A 38 25.18 21.76 -3.17
C THR A 38 26.68 21.51 -3.10
N GLY A 39 27.31 21.35 -4.26
CA GLY A 39 28.75 21.17 -4.41
C GLY A 39 29.17 21.20 -5.88
N ASP A 40 30.44 21.48 -6.15
CA ASP A 40 30.99 21.45 -7.50
C ASP A 40 31.29 20.00 -7.90
N PHE A 41 30.49 19.47 -8.82
CA PHE A 41 30.75 18.18 -9.46
C PHE A 41 31.74 18.38 -10.61
N THR A 42 32.78 17.54 -10.67
CA THR A 42 33.65 17.45 -11.84
C THR A 42 32.90 16.91 -13.05
N GLU A 43 33.46 17.10 -14.25
CA GLU A 43 32.83 16.60 -15.49
C GLU A 43 32.67 15.07 -15.50
N GLY A 44 33.66 14.35 -14.97
CA GLY A 44 33.60 12.89 -14.80
C GLY A 44 32.49 12.45 -13.83
N GLU A 45 32.34 13.15 -12.70
CA GLU A 45 31.26 12.87 -11.74
C GLU A 45 29.88 13.15 -12.33
N ARG A 46 29.73 14.24 -13.09
CA ARG A 46 28.49 14.54 -13.82
C ARG A 46 28.14 13.45 -14.83
N ALA A 47 29.12 12.94 -15.56
CA ALA A 47 28.91 11.85 -16.51
C ALA A 47 28.48 10.55 -15.81
N MET A 48 29.12 10.19 -14.68
CA MET A 48 28.74 9.03 -13.88
C MET A 48 27.34 9.16 -13.26
N LEU A 49 26.98 10.36 -12.79
CA LEU A 49 25.62 10.63 -12.31
C LEU A 49 24.60 10.51 -13.44
N ALA A 50 24.90 11.06 -14.62
CA ALA A 50 23.99 11.00 -15.77
C ALA A 50 23.68 9.55 -16.19
N THR A 51 24.66 8.64 -16.10
CA THR A 51 24.45 7.22 -16.41
C THR A 51 23.71 6.47 -15.31
N ALA A 52 23.92 6.83 -14.04
CA ALA A 52 23.25 6.20 -12.89
C ALA A 52 21.82 6.73 -12.64
N LEU A 53 21.52 7.96 -13.04
CA LEU A 53 20.22 8.62 -12.78
C LEU A 53 19.00 7.82 -13.25
N PRO A 54 18.98 7.20 -14.45
CA PRO A 54 17.85 6.38 -14.88
C PRO A 54 17.54 5.22 -13.93
N GLU A 55 18.58 4.54 -13.43
CA GLU A 55 18.43 3.42 -12.48
C GLU A 55 17.97 3.93 -11.11
N ILE A 56 18.50 5.07 -10.65
CA ILE A 56 18.07 5.73 -9.42
C ILE A 56 16.59 6.12 -9.49
N CYS A 57 16.15 6.73 -10.59
CA CYS A 57 14.76 7.09 -10.81
C CYS A 57 13.85 5.85 -10.84
N ARG A 58 14.30 4.75 -11.45
CA ARG A 58 13.54 3.50 -11.52
C ARG A 58 13.32 2.89 -10.13
N GLU A 59 14.36 2.83 -9.31
CA GLU A 59 14.27 2.33 -7.93
C GLU A 59 13.40 3.24 -7.05
N LEU A 60 13.50 4.56 -7.21
CA LEU A 60 12.62 5.51 -6.51
C LEU A 60 11.14 5.32 -6.88
N LEU A 61 10.84 5.10 -8.16
CA LEU A 61 9.48 4.80 -8.62
C LEU A 61 8.97 3.47 -8.05
N LYS A 62 9.78 2.40 -8.11
CA LYS A 62 9.46 1.08 -7.54
C LYS A 62 9.20 1.18 -6.03
N ALA A 63 10.05 1.90 -5.30
CA ALA A 63 9.86 2.15 -3.87
C ALA A 63 8.57 2.92 -3.58
N ARG A 64 8.21 3.90 -4.41
CA ARG A 64 6.96 4.66 -4.29
C ARG A 64 5.74 3.78 -4.52
N GLU A 65 5.75 2.90 -5.51
CA GLU A 65 4.68 1.94 -5.78
C GLU A 65 4.49 0.95 -4.62
N VAL A 66 5.58 0.37 -4.12
CA VAL A 66 5.55 -0.53 -2.97
C VAL A 66 5.01 0.18 -1.72
N SER A 67 5.42 1.41 -1.47
CA SER A 67 4.91 2.23 -0.36
C SER A 67 3.41 2.52 -0.50
N ALA A 68 2.94 2.85 -1.71
CA ALA A 68 1.53 3.06 -1.99
C ALA A 68 0.71 1.78 -1.78
N ALA A 69 1.17 0.64 -2.28
CA ALA A 69 0.53 -0.66 -2.08
C ALA A 69 0.46 -1.05 -0.58
N ARG A 70 1.54 -0.82 0.18
CA ARG A 70 1.55 -1.03 1.64
C ARG A 70 0.53 -0.14 2.37
N ARG A 71 0.38 1.12 1.97
CA ARG A 71 -0.64 2.02 2.54
C ARG A 71 -2.04 1.51 2.25
N GLN A 72 -2.33 1.11 1.01
CA GLN A 72 -3.63 0.54 0.63
C GLN A 72 -3.95 -0.74 1.41
N HIS A 73 -2.97 -1.64 1.55
CA HIS A 73 -3.12 -2.87 2.33
C HIS A 73 -3.39 -2.58 3.81
N ASN A 74 -2.68 -1.61 4.40
CA ASN A 74 -2.92 -1.19 5.79
C ASN A 74 -4.29 -0.54 5.98
N GLU A 75 -4.75 0.29 5.05
CA GLU A 75 -6.10 0.86 5.09
C GLU A 75 -7.18 -0.21 4.93
N ALA A 76 -6.98 -1.20 4.06
CA ALA A 76 -7.86 -2.36 3.95
C ALA A 76 -7.91 -3.17 5.26
N GLY A 77 -6.75 -3.41 5.90
CA GLY A 77 -6.67 -4.09 7.19
C GLY A 77 -7.37 -3.31 8.32
N LYS A 78 -7.20 -1.98 8.36
CA LYS A 78 -7.92 -1.10 9.30
C LYS A 78 -9.42 -1.13 9.06
N SER A 79 -9.86 -1.12 7.79
CA SER A 79 -11.27 -1.25 7.42
C SER A 79 -11.85 -2.59 7.91
N GLY A 80 -11.15 -3.70 7.68
CA GLY A 80 -11.53 -5.02 8.18
C GLY A 80 -11.68 -5.06 9.70
N ALA A 81 -10.72 -4.50 10.44
CA ALA A 81 -10.78 -4.43 11.90
C ALA A 81 -11.95 -3.55 12.40
N ARG A 82 -12.29 -2.46 11.69
CA ARG A 82 -13.45 -1.60 11.98
C ARG A 82 -14.76 -2.34 11.75
N ILE A 83 -14.87 -3.09 10.65
CA ILE A 83 -16.05 -3.93 10.35
C ILE A 83 -16.23 -5.01 11.41
N ALA A 84 -15.15 -5.72 11.79
CA ALA A 84 -15.20 -6.76 12.82
C ALA A 84 -15.68 -6.20 14.18
N ARG A 85 -15.15 -5.03 14.58
CA ARG A 85 -15.61 -4.33 15.80
C ARG A 85 -17.08 -3.93 15.71
N ALA A 86 -17.51 -3.39 14.56
CA ALA A 86 -18.90 -2.99 14.37
C ALA A 86 -19.87 -4.20 14.44
N ARG A 87 -19.50 -5.33 13.83
CA ARG A 87 -20.25 -6.59 13.97
C ARG A 87 -20.33 -7.05 15.42
N HIS A 88 -19.24 -6.97 16.17
CA HIS A 88 -19.24 -7.32 17.59
C HIS A 88 -20.19 -6.42 18.39
N ILE A 89 -20.16 -5.09 18.16
CA ILE A 89 -21.05 -4.14 18.84
C ILE A 89 -22.53 -4.46 18.56
N LEU A 90 -22.89 -4.89 17.35
CA LEU A 90 -24.27 -5.26 17.03
C LEU A 90 -24.70 -6.60 17.62
N LYS A 91 -23.78 -7.54 17.83
CA LYS A 91 -24.09 -8.86 18.40
C LYS A 91 -24.09 -8.87 19.93
N SER A 92 -23.40 -7.91 20.55
CA SER A 92 -23.25 -7.81 22.00
C SER A 92 -24.27 -6.85 22.61
N THR A 93 -24.73 -7.16 23.81
CA THR A 93 -25.59 -6.26 24.60
C THR A 93 -24.75 -5.34 25.50
N GLY A 94 -25.32 -4.22 25.94
CA GLY A 94 -24.65 -3.29 26.89
C GLY A 94 -23.89 -2.12 26.27
N PHE A 95 -23.92 -1.95 24.94
CA PHE A 95 -23.40 -0.76 24.29
C PHE A 95 -24.42 0.38 24.29
N SER A 96 -23.95 1.61 24.47
CA SER A 96 -24.81 2.79 24.37
C SER A 96 -25.38 2.95 22.95
N GLN A 97 -26.57 3.53 22.86
CA GLN A 97 -27.25 3.79 21.57
C GLN A 97 -26.36 4.59 20.61
N LYS A 98 -25.54 5.53 21.12
CA LYS A 98 -24.54 6.26 20.33
C LYS A 98 -23.49 5.33 19.71
N ARG A 99 -22.98 4.35 20.46
CA ARG A 99 -21.99 3.37 19.94
C ARG A 99 -22.62 2.44 18.90
N VAL A 100 -23.85 2.00 19.13
CA VAL A 100 -24.60 1.17 18.17
C VAL A 100 -24.82 1.94 16.86
N ARG A 101 -25.21 3.22 16.92
CA ARG A 101 -25.36 4.07 15.73
C ARG A 101 -24.06 4.19 14.93
N ILE A 102 -22.93 4.41 15.59
CA ILE A 102 -21.61 4.49 14.94
C ILE A 102 -21.23 3.13 14.31
N ALA A 103 -21.53 2.02 14.98
CA ALA A 103 -21.29 0.68 14.44
C ALA A 103 -22.13 0.43 13.17
N CYS A 104 -23.42 0.76 13.19
CA CYS A 104 -24.27 0.66 12.00
C CYS A 104 -23.72 1.50 10.84
N GLN A 105 -23.37 2.77 11.09
CA GLN A 105 -22.80 3.65 10.07
C GLN A 105 -21.50 3.07 9.48
N THR A 106 -20.63 2.53 10.34
CA THR A 106 -19.38 1.87 9.93
C THR A 106 -19.64 0.67 9.01
N LEU A 107 -20.68 -0.13 9.27
CA LEU A 107 -21.04 -1.26 8.40
C LEU A 107 -21.63 -0.81 7.07
N LEU A 108 -22.44 0.25 7.05
CA LEU A 108 -23.00 0.80 5.81
C LEU A 108 -21.93 1.38 4.90
N GLU A 109 -20.93 2.05 5.46
CA GLU A 109 -19.83 2.69 4.73
C GLU A 109 -18.79 1.68 4.24
N LEU A 110 -18.44 0.69 5.07
CA LEU A 110 -17.25 -0.14 4.82
C LEU A 110 -17.55 -1.61 4.51
N SER A 111 -18.70 -2.15 4.91
CA SER A 111 -18.99 -3.57 4.68
C SER A 111 -19.47 -3.81 3.25
N SER A 112 -18.89 -4.81 2.60
CA SER A 112 -19.36 -5.35 1.32
C SER A 112 -20.45 -6.41 1.47
N CYS A 113 -20.74 -6.86 2.71
CA CYS A 113 -21.73 -7.90 2.97
C CYS A 113 -23.16 -7.32 2.98
N PRO A 114 -24.08 -7.79 2.10
CA PRO A 114 -25.46 -7.31 2.06
C PRO A 114 -26.20 -7.50 3.39
N ASN A 115 -25.96 -8.63 4.07
CA ASN A 115 -26.60 -8.94 5.35
C ASN A 115 -26.17 -7.98 6.47
N ASP A 116 -24.89 -7.60 6.53
CA ASP A 116 -24.41 -6.63 7.51
C ASP A 116 -25.08 -5.26 7.31
N ARG A 117 -25.21 -4.85 6.05
CA ARG A 117 -25.82 -3.57 5.69
C ARG A 117 -27.31 -3.55 5.99
N LEU A 118 -28.00 -4.64 5.68
CA LEU A 118 -29.43 -4.79 5.96
C LEU A 118 -29.70 -4.79 7.47
N ALA A 119 -28.92 -5.54 8.25
CA ALA A 119 -29.01 -5.53 9.71
C ALA A 119 -28.74 -4.12 10.28
N ALA A 120 -27.71 -3.42 9.79
CA ALA A 120 -27.41 -2.05 10.20
C ALA A 120 -28.57 -1.08 9.88
N HIS A 121 -29.19 -1.21 8.70
CA HIS A 121 -30.37 -0.42 8.33
C HIS A 121 -31.57 -0.69 9.25
N GLN A 122 -31.87 -1.96 9.53
CA GLN A 122 -32.98 -2.34 10.41
C GLN A 122 -32.79 -1.80 11.83
N VAL A 123 -31.60 -1.95 12.40
CA VAL A 123 -31.27 -1.41 13.73
C VAL A 123 -31.40 0.12 13.75
N LEU A 124 -30.95 0.81 12.70
CA LEU A 124 -31.11 2.26 12.60
C LEU A 124 -32.58 2.70 12.43
N LYS A 125 -33.41 1.90 11.75
CA LYS A 125 -34.86 2.15 11.60
C LYS A 125 -35.57 1.99 12.96
N GLN A 126 -35.32 0.87 13.65
CA GLN A 126 -35.84 0.62 15.00
C GLN A 126 -35.42 1.73 15.99
N MET A 127 -34.18 2.21 15.90
CA MET A 127 -33.69 3.31 16.75
C MET A 127 -34.32 4.67 16.47
N ARG A 128 -34.96 4.89 15.31
CA ARG A 128 -35.68 6.14 14.98
C ARG A 128 -37.14 6.11 15.41
N GLY A 129 -37.69 4.93 15.74
CA GLY A 129 -39.12 4.77 16.02
C GLY A 129 -39.99 4.77 14.77
N ASP A 130 -39.39 4.60 13.59
CA ASP A 130 -40.13 4.36 12.36
C ASP A 130 -40.52 2.87 12.34
N GLU A 131 -41.68 2.50 12.88
CA GLU A 131 -42.30 1.19 12.58
C GLU A 131 -43.15 1.31 11.31
#